data_AF-A0AAE4JQK8-F1
#
_entry.id   AF-A0AAE4JQK8-F1
#
_cell.length_a   1.000
_cell.length_b   1.000
_cell.length_c   1.000
_cell.angle_alpha   90.00
_cell.angle_beta   90.00
_cell.angle_gamma   90.00
#
_symmetry.space_group_name_H-M   'P 1'
#
loop_
_entity.id
_entity.type
_entity.pdbx_description
1 polymer ?
#
loop_
_entity_poly.entity_id
_entity_poly.type
_entity_poly.pdbx_seq_one_letter_code
_entity_poly.pdbx_strand_id
1 'polypeptide(L)'
;MEKYESVITVVFQFVGKVPAPFSTSSLFAENLLKGEKLWNDPGTAGNLMLQKILAEQGAADHDDGKIHTRTTELKTHDERMAFQKLVGLPPYSDLTNAVGILIGGLEKAGRLISVKTTSATPLPNGETIISTRDAQRRLFFMNQHGICFTVDSQLLIAVDKLEGAKFFATEEELDAAGVKLWGENGTGRWRVLVAPIGEEICGLFEFGEMTTLGKRPEGRINELSL
;
A
#
# COMPACT_ATOMS: atom_id res chain seq x y z
N MET A 1 -6.82 34.40 18.45
CA MET A 1 -7.63 33.43 17.68
C MET A 1 -6.76 32.21 17.48
N GLU A 2 -6.93 31.18 18.32
CA GLU A 2 -6.33 29.88 18.04
C GLU A 2 -6.96 29.38 16.74
N LYS A 3 -6.16 29.29 15.68
CA LYS A 3 -6.58 28.64 14.44
C LYS A 3 -6.86 27.19 14.83
N TYR A 4 -8.11 26.76 14.71
CA TYR A 4 -8.43 25.35 14.73
C TYR A 4 -7.71 24.68 13.55
N GLU A 5 -6.50 24.17 13.79
CA GLU A 5 -5.76 23.43 12.78
C GLU A 5 -6.40 22.06 12.65
N SER A 6 -6.93 21.76 11.46
CA SER A 6 -7.50 20.46 11.15
C SER A 6 -6.45 19.37 11.35
N VAL A 7 -6.75 18.35 12.15
CA VAL A 7 -5.85 17.21 12.33
C VAL A 7 -6.04 16.27 11.15
N ILE A 8 -4.92 15.84 10.55
CA ILE A 8 -4.93 14.87 9.46
C ILE A 8 -4.22 13.62 9.93
N THR A 9 -4.94 12.52 10.04
CA THR A 9 -4.37 11.20 10.32
C THR A 9 -4.13 10.49 9.00
N VAL A 10 -2.90 10.01 8.79
CA VAL A 10 -2.54 9.20 7.64
C VAL A 10 -2.13 7.82 8.10
N VAL A 11 -2.70 6.80 7.47
CA VAL A 11 -2.41 5.38 7.70
C VAL A 11 -1.85 4.81 6.41
N PHE A 12 -0.63 4.31 6.47
CA PHE A 12 -0.02 3.50 5.43
C PHE A 12 -0.13 2.03 5.76
N GLN A 13 -0.33 1.20 4.73
CA GLN A 13 -0.08 -0.23 4.83
C GLN A 13 0.99 -0.63 3.82
N PHE A 14 1.91 -1.47 4.25
CA PHE A 14 2.97 -2.04 3.44
C PHE A 14 2.86 -3.56 3.45
N VAL A 15 3.15 -4.21 2.32
CA VAL A 15 3.39 -5.65 2.30
C VAL A 15 4.88 -5.91 2.55
N GLY A 16 5.17 -6.78 3.50
CA GLY A 16 6.53 -7.05 3.94
C GLY A 16 7.17 -5.86 4.67
N LYS A 17 8.50 -5.93 4.82
CA LYS A 17 9.28 -4.94 5.56
C LYS A 17 9.02 -3.50 5.08
N VAL A 18 8.65 -2.63 6.03
CA VAL A 18 8.50 -1.19 5.82
C VAL A 18 9.85 -0.58 5.44
N PRO A 19 9.95 0.16 4.31
CA PRO A 19 11.21 0.76 3.88
C PRO A 19 11.76 1.80 4.87
N ALA A 20 13.09 1.95 4.88
CA ALA A 20 13.82 2.78 5.85
C ALA A 20 13.22 4.19 6.07
N PRO A 21 12.87 4.97 5.02
CA PRO A 21 12.30 6.31 5.23
C PRO A 21 11.04 6.31 6.09
N PHE A 22 10.21 5.26 5.98
CA PHE A 22 8.96 5.12 6.73
C PHE A 22 9.17 4.38 8.07
N SER A 23 10.13 3.45 8.13
CA SER A 23 10.40 2.68 9.34
C SER A 23 11.23 3.42 10.39
N THR A 24 11.90 4.52 10.03
CA THR A 24 12.74 5.31 10.96
C THR A 24 12.26 6.74 11.17
N SER A 25 11.31 7.22 10.38
CA SER A 25 10.79 8.59 10.53
C SER A 25 10.09 8.76 11.88
N SER A 26 10.40 9.85 12.57
CA SER A 26 9.77 10.25 13.83
C SER A 26 8.32 10.74 13.67
N LEU A 27 7.83 10.86 12.43
CA LEU A 27 6.43 11.20 12.16
C LEU A 27 5.47 10.08 12.57
N PHE A 28 5.92 8.83 12.57
CA PHE A 28 5.05 7.68 12.80
C PHE A 28 5.01 7.31 14.28
N ALA A 29 3.79 7.12 14.79
CA ALA A 29 3.52 6.78 16.19
C ALA A 29 4.28 5.53 16.64
N GLU A 30 4.39 4.54 15.76
CA GLU A 30 5.07 3.28 16.05
C GLU A 30 6.60 3.43 16.22
N ASN A 31 7.18 4.54 15.73
CA ASN A 31 8.60 4.85 15.89
C ASN A 31 8.85 5.77 17.10
N LEU A 32 7.87 6.59 17.48
CA LEU A 32 7.94 7.41 18.70
C LEU A 32 8.05 6.52 19.95
N LEU A 33 7.31 5.41 19.99
CA LEU A 33 7.37 4.43 21.08
C LEU A 33 8.72 3.70 21.18
N LYS A 34 9.49 3.59 20.09
CA LYS A 34 10.86 3.06 20.12
C LYS A 34 11.89 4.07 20.64
N GLY A 35 11.57 5.36 20.56
CA GLY A 35 12.37 6.47 21.07
C GLY A 35 12.09 6.84 22.52
N GLU A 36 10.92 6.48 23.06
CA GLU A 36 10.68 6.53 24.50
C GLU A 36 11.57 5.48 25.18
N LYS A 37 12.59 5.94 25.90
CA LYS A 37 13.44 5.14 26.80
C LYS A 37 12.55 4.43 27.82
N LEU A 38 12.03 3.26 27.49
CA LEU A 38 11.21 2.47 28.40
C LEU A 38 12.04 1.71 29.44
N TRP A 39 13.36 1.66 29.32
CA TRP A 39 14.25 1.04 30.31
C TRP A 39 15.20 2.08 30.93
N ASN A 40 15.33 2.07 32.26
CA ASN A 40 16.41 2.73 32.96
C ASN A 40 17.73 2.12 32.47
N ASP A 41 18.43 2.85 31.61
CA ASP A 41 19.65 2.41 30.94
C ASP A 41 20.86 2.57 31.88
N PRO A 42 21.48 1.47 32.36
CA PRO A 42 22.68 1.56 33.19
C PRO A 42 23.96 1.82 32.38
N GLY A 43 23.90 1.92 31.04
CA GLY A 43 25.04 2.28 30.19
C GLY A 43 26.15 1.21 30.11
N THR A 44 25.84 -0.06 30.39
CA THR A 44 26.85 -1.13 30.41
C THR A 44 27.12 -1.72 29.02
N ALA A 45 28.33 -2.24 28.80
CA ALA A 45 28.72 -2.89 27.53
C ALA A 45 27.81 -4.07 27.16
N GLY A 46 27.32 -4.82 28.15
CA GLY A 46 26.36 -5.92 27.95
C GLY A 46 25.00 -5.42 27.44
N ASN A 47 24.54 -4.25 27.91
CA ASN A 47 23.28 -3.65 27.43
C ASN A 47 23.39 -3.19 25.97
N LEU A 48 24.51 -2.56 25.61
CA LEU A 48 24.79 -2.15 24.22
C LEU A 48 24.83 -3.36 23.26
N MET A 49 25.43 -4.47 23.71
CA MET A 49 25.47 -5.70 22.92
C MET A 49 24.07 -6.33 22.78
N LEU A 50 23.26 -6.32 23.83
CA LEU A 50 21.88 -6.81 23.79
C LEU A 50 20.99 -5.94 22.88
N GLN A 51 21.13 -4.62 22.93
CA GLN A 51 20.45 -3.70 22.01
C GLN A 51 20.85 -3.94 20.56
N LYS A 52 22.14 -4.18 20.31
CA LYS A 52 22.63 -4.51 18.97
C LYS A 52 22.03 -5.83 18.48
N ILE A 53 21.99 -6.87 19.32
CA ILE A 53 21.36 -8.15 19.01
C ILE A 53 19.86 -7.99 18.74
N LEU A 54 19.12 -7.22 19.54
CA LEU A 54 17.68 -7.00 19.36
C LEU A 54 17.38 -6.15 18.11
N ALA A 55 18.21 -5.15 17.81
CA ALA A 55 18.11 -4.36 16.59
C ALA A 55 18.43 -5.20 15.33
N GLU A 56 19.38 -6.12 15.43
CA GLU A 56 19.74 -7.07 14.37
C GLU A 56 18.69 -8.19 14.23
N GLN A 57 18.07 -8.65 15.32
CA GLN A 57 16.95 -9.62 15.30
C GLN A 57 15.68 -9.03 14.68
N GLY A 58 15.43 -7.72 14.85
CA GLY A 58 14.38 -7.01 14.12
C GLY A 58 14.70 -6.75 12.63
N ALA A 59 15.91 -7.09 12.17
CA ALA A 59 16.35 -6.89 10.80
C ALA A 59 16.28 -8.15 9.92
N ALA A 60 15.96 -9.31 10.50
CA ALA A 60 15.84 -10.58 9.78
C ALA A 60 14.40 -10.81 9.29
N ASP A 61 14.06 -10.27 8.11
CA ASP A 61 13.56 -11.09 6.99
C ASP A 61 13.42 -10.26 5.71
N HIS A 62 13.79 -10.87 4.59
CA HIS A 62 13.47 -10.34 3.26
C HIS A 62 12.05 -10.80 2.92
N ASP A 63 11.07 -9.93 3.20
CA ASP A 63 9.64 -10.15 2.87
C ASP A 63 8.97 -11.23 3.74
N ASP A 64 8.50 -10.82 4.93
CA ASP A 64 7.77 -11.72 5.83
C ASP A 64 6.32 -12.00 5.36
N GLY A 65 5.91 -11.46 4.21
CA GLY A 65 4.56 -11.59 3.64
C GLY A 65 3.47 -10.95 4.49
N LYS A 66 3.82 -10.26 5.58
CA LYS A 66 2.85 -9.66 6.51
C LYS A 66 2.52 -8.24 6.10
N ILE A 67 1.33 -7.80 6.49
CA ILE A 67 0.93 -6.41 6.31
C ILE A 67 1.38 -5.60 7.52
N HIS A 68 2.19 -4.59 7.27
CA HIS A 68 2.70 -3.67 8.29
C HIS A 68 2.01 -2.32 8.15
N THR A 69 1.46 -1.82 9.25
CA THR A 69 0.75 -0.53 9.30
C THR A 69 1.65 0.56 9.89
N ARG A 70 1.57 1.78 9.33
CA ARG A 70 2.22 2.97 9.88
C ARG A 70 1.22 4.11 9.99
N THR A 71 1.15 4.71 11.17
CA THR A 71 0.16 5.76 11.48
C THR A 71 0.87 7.03 11.88
N THR A 72 0.46 8.14 11.30
CA THR A 72 0.95 9.48 11.67
C THR A 72 -0.22 10.44 11.80
N GLU A 73 -0.12 11.35 12.76
CA GLU A 73 -1.05 12.47 12.93
C GLU A 73 -0.30 13.75 12.62
N LEU A 74 -0.77 14.46 11.60
CA LEU A 74 -0.16 15.70 11.13
C LEU A 74 -0.96 16.85 11.74
N LYS A 75 -0.45 17.39 12.85
CA LYS A 75 -1.10 18.46 13.60
C LYS A 75 -0.53 19.80 13.14
N THR A 76 0.78 19.90 13.22
CA THR A 76 1.56 21.12 12.96
C THR A 76 1.91 21.31 11.49
N HIS A 77 2.30 22.53 11.11
CA HIS A 77 2.81 22.82 9.78
C HIS A 77 4.10 22.04 9.45
N ASP A 78 5.03 21.94 10.40
CA ASP A 78 6.31 21.26 10.20
C ASP A 78 6.15 19.75 9.97
N GLU A 79 5.22 19.10 10.69
CA GLU A 79 4.87 17.69 10.46
C GLU A 79 4.31 17.48 9.05
N ARG A 80 3.43 18.39 8.57
CA ARG A 80 2.87 18.33 7.22
C ARG A 80 3.94 18.48 6.16
N MET A 81 4.87 19.43 6.33
CA MET A 81 5.98 19.65 5.41
C MET A 81 6.96 18.47 5.39
N ALA A 82 7.29 17.93 6.56
CA ALA A 82 8.13 16.74 6.70
C ALA A 82 7.48 15.52 6.04
N PHE A 83 6.17 15.34 6.22
CA PHE A 83 5.39 14.30 5.58
C PHE A 83 5.39 14.45 4.05
N GLN A 84 5.11 15.65 3.53
CA GLN A 84 5.14 15.92 2.08
C GLN A 84 6.48 15.56 1.47
N LYS A 85 7.59 15.95 2.12
CA LYS A 85 8.93 15.57 1.70
C LYS A 85 9.15 14.05 1.72
N LEU A 86 8.68 13.37 2.76
CA LEU A 86 8.80 11.91 2.91
C LEU A 86 8.12 11.16 1.75
N VAL A 87 6.92 11.59 1.34
CA VAL A 87 6.17 10.98 0.25
C VAL A 87 6.42 11.63 -1.12
N GLY A 88 7.35 12.57 -1.23
CA GLY A 88 7.66 13.23 -2.50
C GLY A 88 6.57 14.15 -3.05
N LEU A 89 5.65 14.63 -2.22
CA LEU A 89 4.62 15.57 -2.62
C LEU A 89 5.13 17.02 -2.63
N PRO A 90 4.65 17.88 -3.56
CA PRO A 90 4.93 19.31 -3.52
C PRO A 90 4.51 19.97 -2.20
N PRO A 91 5.19 21.06 -1.79
CA PRO A 91 4.75 21.88 -0.67
C PRO A 91 3.28 22.28 -0.79
N TYR A 92 2.54 22.24 0.32
CA TYR A 92 1.13 22.64 0.39
C TYR A 92 0.14 21.78 -0.42
N SER A 93 0.55 20.58 -0.84
CA SER A 93 -0.38 19.59 -1.43
C SER A 93 -1.52 19.23 -0.47
N ASP A 94 -2.69 18.90 -1.03
CA ASP A 94 -3.83 18.39 -0.26
C ASP A 94 -3.51 17.02 0.36
N LEU A 95 -3.29 17.02 1.67
CA LEU A 95 -2.97 15.81 2.45
C LEU A 95 -4.20 14.96 2.78
N THR A 96 -5.39 15.35 2.30
CA THR A 96 -6.59 14.52 2.30
C THR A 96 -6.75 13.74 0.99
N ASN A 97 -5.88 13.97 -0.01
CA ASN A 97 -5.88 13.22 -1.26
C ASN A 97 -5.07 11.92 -1.11
N ALA A 98 -5.73 10.85 -0.66
CA ALA A 98 -5.12 9.53 -0.47
C ALA A 98 -4.48 8.99 -1.76
N VAL A 99 -5.04 9.26 -2.95
CA VAL A 99 -4.49 8.82 -4.24
C VAL A 99 -3.16 9.50 -4.54
N GLY A 100 -3.09 10.83 -4.38
CA GLY A 100 -1.85 11.58 -4.59
C GLY A 100 -0.74 11.11 -3.64
N ILE A 101 -1.10 10.88 -2.37
CA ILE A 101 -0.16 10.35 -1.37
C ILE A 101 0.29 8.93 -1.73
N LEU A 102 -0.62 8.07 -2.20
CA LEU A 102 -0.27 6.71 -2.63
C LEU A 102 0.73 6.74 -3.77
N ILE A 103 0.51 7.56 -4.80
CA ILE A 103 1.40 7.69 -5.95
C ILE A 103 2.80 8.14 -5.51
N GLY A 104 2.89 9.24 -4.75
CA GLY A 104 4.18 9.72 -4.25
C GLY A 104 4.87 8.73 -3.30
N GLY A 105 4.09 8.07 -2.45
CA GLY A 105 4.56 7.02 -1.55
C GLY A 105 5.13 5.81 -2.29
N LEU A 106 4.50 5.39 -3.41
CA LEU A 106 4.95 4.27 -4.23
C LEU A 106 6.32 4.52 -4.87
N GLU A 107 6.62 5.76 -5.27
CA GLU A 107 7.95 6.12 -5.78
C GLU A 107 9.06 5.94 -4.72
N LYS A 108 8.71 6.09 -3.44
CA LYS A 108 9.65 5.96 -2.31
C LYS A 108 9.64 4.56 -1.69
N ALA A 109 8.55 3.83 -1.89
CA ALA A 109 8.28 2.54 -1.29
C ALA A 109 7.39 1.69 -2.20
N GLY A 110 7.98 0.93 -3.11
CA GLY A 110 7.23 0.03 -4.01
C GLY A 110 6.44 -1.09 -3.30
N ARG A 111 6.63 -1.25 -1.99
CA ARG A 111 5.89 -2.16 -1.10
C ARG A 111 4.66 -1.54 -0.44
N LEU A 112 4.40 -0.25 -0.69
CA LEU A 112 3.20 0.42 -0.19
C LEU A 112 1.97 -0.16 -0.90
N ILE A 113 0.97 -0.60 -0.14
CA ILE A 113 -0.23 -1.24 -0.70
C ILE A 113 -1.47 -0.36 -0.58
N SER A 114 -1.55 0.48 0.45
CA SER A 114 -2.70 1.36 0.63
C SER A 114 -2.35 2.61 1.46
N VAL A 115 -3.15 3.65 1.25
CA VAL A 115 -3.16 4.88 2.03
C VAL A 115 -4.58 5.15 2.46
N LYS A 116 -4.76 5.49 3.73
CA LYS A 116 -6.01 6.06 4.24
C LYS A 116 -5.70 7.39 4.90
N THR A 117 -6.47 8.41 4.55
CA THR A 117 -6.39 9.74 5.15
C THR A 117 -7.69 10.06 5.83
N THR A 118 -7.63 10.47 7.10
CA THR A 118 -8.78 10.94 7.86
C THR A 118 -8.52 12.36 8.31
N SER A 119 -9.40 13.30 7.96
CA SER A 119 -9.34 14.68 8.42
C SER A 119 -10.43 14.93 9.46
N ALA A 120 -10.06 15.46 10.62
CA ALA A 120 -10.97 15.94 11.64
C ALA A 120 -10.95 17.48 11.64
N THR A 121 -12.09 18.08 11.30
CA THR A 121 -12.26 19.55 11.28
C THR A 121 -13.28 19.94 12.33
N PRO A 122 -12.88 20.62 13.42
CA PRO A 122 -13.82 21.10 14.42
C PRO A 122 -14.62 22.28 13.85
N LEU A 123 -15.90 22.32 14.18
CA LEU A 123 -16.83 23.37 13.81
C LEU A 123 -17.00 24.37 14.97
N PRO A 124 -17.41 25.63 14.69
CA PRO A 124 -17.63 26.63 15.73
C PRO A 124 -18.73 26.27 16.75
N ASN A 125 -19.63 25.35 16.40
CA ASN A 125 -20.69 24.84 17.28
C ASN A 125 -20.22 23.74 18.23
N GLY A 126 -18.93 23.35 18.19
CA GLY A 126 -18.36 22.28 19.01
C GLY A 126 -18.46 20.89 18.39
N GLU A 127 -19.13 20.73 17.24
CA GLU A 127 -19.14 19.47 16.49
C GLU A 127 -17.83 19.27 15.72
N THR A 128 -17.57 18.06 15.24
CA THR A 128 -16.37 17.75 14.43
C THR A 128 -16.78 16.98 13.18
N ILE A 129 -16.39 17.51 12.01
CA ILE A 129 -16.56 16.81 10.74
C ILE A 129 -15.37 15.87 10.57
N ILE A 130 -15.66 14.59 10.42
CA ILE A 130 -14.68 13.55 10.08
C ILE A 130 -14.90 13.17 8.62
N SER A 131 -13.86 13.31 7.80
CA SER A 131 -13.84 12.81 6.42
C SER A 131 -12.73 11.79 6.27
N THR A 132 -13.03 10.66 5.65
CA THR A 132 -12.05 9.61 5.36
C THR A 132 -11.99 9.35 3.86
N ARG A 133 -10.77 9.25 3.33
CA ARG A 133 -10.50 8.82 1.96
C ARG A 133 -9.46 7.72 1.96
N ASP A 134 -9.59 6.77 1.05
CA ASP A 134 -8.67 5.65 0.90
C ASP A 134 -8.24 5.48 -0.56
N ALA A 135 -7.05 4.91 -0.73
CA ALA A 135 -6.48 4.55 -2.02
C ALA A 135 -5.70 3.24 -1.87
N GLN A 136 -5.79 2.36 -2.86
CA GLN A 136 -5.14 1.07 -2.89
C GLN A 136 -4.33 0.89 -4.17
N ARG A 137 -3.18 0.23 -4.08
CA ARG A 137 -2.32 -0.13 -5.20
C ARG A 137 -2.89 -1.36 -5.91
N ARG A 138 -3.99 -1.20 -6.65
CA ARG A 138 -4.49 -2.27 -7.53
C ARG A 138 -3.79 -2.20 -8.88
N LEU A 139 -3.59 -3.36 -9.50
CA LEU A 139 -3.04 -3.47 -10.85
C LEU A 139 -4.11 -3.99 -11.80
N PHE A 140 -4.31 -3.28 -12.89
CA PHE A 140 -5.27 -3.63 -13.94
C PHE A 140 -4.50 -3.83 -15.24
N PHE A 141 -4.52 -5.05 -15.77
CA PHE A 141 -3.82 -5.34 -17.02
C PHE A 141 -4.48 -6.45 -17.81
N MET A 142 -4.24 -6.46 -19.11
CA MET A 142 -4.64 -7.52 -20.03
C MET A 142 -3.39 -8.24 -20.49
N ASN A 143 -3.34 -9.57 -20.37
CA ASN A 143 -2.22 -10.34 -20.89
C ASN A 143 -2.23 -10.38 -22.44
N GLN A 144 -1.18 -10.96 -23.03
CA GLN A 144 -1.04 -11.08 -24.48
C GLN A 144 -2.18 -11.87 -25.16
N HIS A 145 -2.89 -12.72 -24.41
CA HIS A 145 -4.02 -13.53 -24.89
C HIS A 145 -5.37 -12.83 -24.76
N GLY A 146 -5.41 -11.61 -24.23
CA GLY A 146 -6.64 -10.85 -24.08
C GLY A 146 -7.40 -11.11 -22.78
N ILE A 147 -6.84 -11.85 -21.83
CA ILE A 147 -7.44 -12.05 -20.50
C ILE A 147 -7.13 -10.84 -19.62
N CYS A 148 -8.17 -10.29 -19.01
CA CYS A 148 -8.15 -9.15 -18.10
C CYS A 148 -7.93 -9.61 -16.66
N PHE A 149 -6.93 -9.03 -16.00
CA PHE A 149 -6.53 -9.31 -14.64
C PHE A 149 -6.69 -8.06 -13.77
N THR A 150 -7.42 -8.22 -12.68
CA THR A 150 -7.43 -7.29 -11.54
C THR A 150 -6.63 -7.94 -10.41
N VAL A 151 -5.57 -7.28 -9.95
CA VAL A 151 -4.71 -7.82 -8.88
C VAL A 151 -4.99 -7.11 -7.57
N ASP A 152 -5.17 -7.89 -6.52
CA ASP A 152 -5.29 -7.37 -5.16
C ASP A 152 -4.05 -6.59 -4.72
N SER A 153 -4.28 -5.51 -3.97
CA SER A 153 -3.22 -4.61 -3.50
C SER A 153 -2.14 -5.26 -2.65
N GLN A 154 -2.43 -6.39 -2.01
CA GLN A 154 -1.49 -7.12 -1.17
C GLN A 154 -0.43 -7.88 -1.99
N LEU A 155 -0.63 -8.03 -3.31
CA LEU A 155 0.26 -8.79 -4.16
C LEU A 155 1.27 -7.90 -4.87
N LEU A 156 2.54 -8.26 -4.76
CA LEU A 156 3.62 -7.65 -5.53
C LEU A 156 3.84 -8.42 -6.82
N ILE A 157 3.22 -7.96 -7.91
CA ILE A 157 3.47 -8.48 -9.25
C ILE A 157 4.64 -7.75 -9.89
N ALA A 158 5.60 -8.50 -10.42
CA ALA A 158 6.71 -7.97 -11.22
C ALA A 158 6.22 -7.65 -12.64
N VAL A 159 5.86 -6.38 -12.85
CA VAL A 159 5.30 -5.88 -14.12
C VAL A 159 6.23 -6.14 -15.31
N ASP A 160 7.55 -6.12 -15.10
CA ASP A 160 8.56 -6.43 -16.11
C ASP A 160 8.52 -7.88 -16.63
N LYS A 161 7.86 -8.78 -15.90
CA LYS A 161 7.69 -10.20 -16.27
C LYS A 161 6.34 -10.50 -16.93
N LEU A 162 5.46 -9.51 -17.08
CA LEU A 162 4.18 -9.66 -17.75
C LEU A 162 4.37 -9.39 -19.25
N GLU A 163 4.73 -10.45 -19.99
CA GLU A 163 5.10 -10.35 -21.40
C GLU A 163 3.92 -9.94 -22.27
N GLY A 164 4.09 -8.87 -23.05
CA GLY A 164 3.05 -8.35 -23.95
C GLY A 164 1.82 -7.79 -23.25
N ALA A 165 1.86 -7.60 -21.92
CA ALA A 165 0.73 -7.10 -21.16
C ALA A 165 0.44 -5.62 -21.45
N LYS A 166 -0.85 -5.29 -21.49
CA LYS A 166 -1.35 -3.92 -21.61
C LYS A 166 -1.91 -3.48 -20.26
N PHE A 167 -1.46 -2.34 -19.75
CA PHE A 167 -1.87 -1.81 -18.44
C PHE A 167 -2.94 -0.73 -18.60
N PHE A 168 -3.82 -0.66 -17.61
CA PHE A 168 -4.94 0.28 -17.57
C PHE A 168 -4.91 1.06 -16.25
N ALA A 169 -5.44 2.28 -16.27
CA ALA A 169 -5.44 3.11 -15.07
C ALA A 169 -6.54 2.69 -14.09
N THR A 170 -7.67 2.20 -14.61
CA THR A 170 -8.82 1.79 -13.80
C THR A 170 -9.39 0.44 -14.23
N GLU A 171 -10.21 -0.15 -13.36
CA GLU A 171 -10.93 -1.39 -13.63
C GLU A 171 -11.94 -1.21 -14.78
N GLU A 172 -12.57 -0.04 -14.88
CA GLU A 172 -13.54 0.28 -15.93
C GLU A 172 -12.88 0.35 -17.31
N GLU A 173 -11.67 0.91 -17.41
CA GLU A 173 -10.91 0.93 -18.67
C GLU A 173 -10.50 -0.48 -19.11
N LEU A 174 -10.07 -1.32 -18.17
CA LEU A 174 -9.75 -2.73 -18.40
C LEU A 174 -10.98 -3.51 -18.86
N ASP A 175 -12.12 -3.32 -18.18
CA ASP A 175 -13.36 -4.00 -18.50
C ASP A 175 -13.87 -3.59 -19.89
N ALA A 176 -13.88 -2.28 -20.21
CA ALA A 176 -14.26 -1.79 -21.53
C ALA A 176 -13.38 -2.37 -22.64
N ALA A 177 -12.07 -2.51 -22.41
CA ALA A 177 -11.15 -3.14 -23.36
C ALA A 177 -11.43 -4.62 -23.56
N GLY A 178 -11.74 -5.35 -22.48
CA GLY A 178 -12.09 -6.76 -22.54
C GLY A 178 -13.45 -7.01 -23.20
N VAL A 179 -14.48 -6.21 -22.89
CA VAL A 179 -15.80 -6.25 -23.54
C VAL A 179 -15.65 -5.99 -25.05
N LYS A 180 -14.78 -5.08 -25.46
CA LYS A 180 -14.51 -4.83 -26.88
C LYS A 180 -13.91 -6.05 -27.60
N LEU A 181 -13.13 -6.89 -26.91
CA LEU A 181 -12.48 -8.06 -27.48
C LEU A 181 -13.38 -9.30 -27.47
N TRP A 182 -14.11 -9.53 -26.38
CA TRP A 182 -14.85 -10.77 -26.13
C TRP A 182 -16.37 -10.63 -26.16
N GLY A 183 -16.89 -9.39 -26.19
CA GLY A 183 -18.31 -9.09 -25.99
C GLY A 183 -18.72 -9.11 -24.52
N GLU A 184 -19.84 -8.45 -24.20
CA GLU A 184 -20.39 -8.39 -22.83
C GLU A 184 -20.72 -9.79 -22.27
N ASN A 185 -21.18 -10.69 -23.14
CA ASN A 185 -21.49 -12.09 -22.83
C ASN A 185 -20.37 -13.06 -23.25
N GLY A 186 -19.11 -12.60 -23.29
CA GLY A 186 -17.96 -13.48 -23.48
C GLY A 186 -17.95 -14.61 -22.44
N THR A 187 -17.06 -15.60 -22.58
CA THR A 187 -17.06 -16.85 -21.80
C THR A 187 -16.88 -16.72 -20.27
N GLY A 188 -16.91 -15.52 -19.68
CA GLY A 188 -16.63 -15.17 -18.27
C GLY A 188 -15.25 -15.60 -17.75
N ARG A 189 -14.48 -16.27 -18.61
CA ARG A 189 -13.12 -16.72 -18.38
C ARG A 189 -12.08 -15.67 -18.74
N TRP A 190 -12.51 -14.54 -19.31
CA TRP A 190 -11.60 -13.46 -19.67
C TRP A 190 -11.43 -12.43 -18.56
N ARG A 191 -12.22 -12.49 -17.48
CA ARG A 191 -12.04 -11.68 -16.27
C ARG A 191 -11.46 -12.53 -15.15
N VAL A 192 -10.36 -12.08 -14.55
CA VAL A 192 -9.67 -12.79 -13.47
C VAL A 192 -9.31 -11.84 -12.35
N LEU A 193 -9.78 -12.14 -11.13
CA LEU A 193 -9.28 -11.52 -9.90
C LEU A 193 -8.12 -12.35 -9.36
N VAL A 194 -6.95 -11.72 -9.19
CA VAL A 194 -5.77 -12.36 -8.61
C VAL A 194 -5.65 -11.95 -7.14
N ALA A 195 -5.76 -12.94 -6.24
CA ALA A 195 -5.77 -12.71 -4.80
C ALA A 195 -5.04 -13.82 -4.03
N PRO A 196 -4.50 -13.53 -2.84
CA PRO A 196 -4.00 -14.57 -1.94
C PRO A 196 -5.18 -15.34 -1.33
N ILE A 197 -5.16 -16.66 -1.43
CA ILE A 197 -6.14 -17.57 -0.82
C ILE A 197 -5.37 -18.62 -0.01
N GLY A 198 -5.38 -18.46 1.31
CA GLY A 198 -4.51 -19.24 2.19
C GLY A 198 -3.04 -18.90 1.96
N GLU A 199 -2.22 -19.91 1.66
CA GLU A 199 -0.77 -19.74 1.37
C GLU A 199 -0.46 -19.60 -0.13
N GLU A 200 -1.49 -19.71 -0.98
CA GLU A 200 -1.35 -19.70 -2.44
C GLU A 200 -1.89 -18.41 -3.05
N ILE A 201 -1.35 -18.04 -4.20
CA ILE A 201 -1.93 -16.99 -5.04
C ILE A 201 -2.80 -17.66 -6.08
N CYS A 202 -4.06 -17.23 -6.17
CA CYS A 202 -5.05 -17.82 -7.05
C CYS A 202 -5.64 -16.77 -7.99
N GLY A 203 -6.01 -17.20 -9.19
CA GLY A 203 -6.88 -16.48 -10.11
C GLY A 203 -8.32 -16.98 -9.95
N LEU A 204 -9.24 -16.06 -9.70
CA LEU A 204 -10.68 -16.30 -9.59
C LEU A 204 -11.36 -15.74 -10.83
N PHE A 205 -12.00 -16.61 -11.60
CA PHE A 205 -12.80 -16.21 -12.76
C PHE A 205 -14.20 -15.77 -12.31
N GLU A 206 -14.89 -15.00 -13.17
CA GLU A 206 -16.20 -14.40 -12.87
C GLU A 206 -17.26 -15.43 -12.41
N PHE A 207 -17.19 -16.67 -12.91
CA PHE A 207 -18.11 -17.75 -12.55
C PHE A 207 -17.62 -18.65 -11.39
N GLY A 208 -16.62 -18.20 -10.63
CA GLY A 208 -16.13 -18.90 -9.44
C GLY A 208 -15.18 -20.06 -9.70
N GLU A 209 -14.79 -20.28 -10.97
CA GLU A 209 -13.65 -21.16 -11.27
C GLU A 209 -12.38 -20.55 -10.66
N MET A 210 -11.56 -21.40 -10.03
CA MET A 210 -10.34 -20.98 -9.37
C MET A 210 -9.16 -21.73 -9.98
N THR A 211 -8.09 -21.01 -10.28
CA THR A 211 -6.82 -21.59 -10.72
C THR A 211 -5.68 -21.14 -9.83
N THR A 212 -4.81 -22.07 -9.43
CA THR A 212 -3.62 -21.73 -8.66
C THR A 212 -2.57 -21.14 -9.60
N LEU A 213 -2.10 -19.93 -9.26
CA LEU A 213 -1.04 -19.23 -9.99
C LEU A 213 0.34 -19.47 -9.37
N GLY A 214 0.37 -19.89 -8.10
CA GLY A 214 1.58 -20.15 -7.34
C GLY A 214 2.25 -18.88 -6.82
N LYS A 215 3.32 -19.05 -6.04
CA LYS A 215 4.02 -17.94 -5.34
C LYS A 215 4.66 -16.88 -6.26
N ARG A 216 4.86 -17.19 -7.54
CA ARG A 216 5.36 -16.29 -8.58
C ARG A 216 4.40 -16.35 -9.76
N PRO A 217 3.29 -15.60 -9.69
CA PRO A 217 2.15 -15.81 -10.57
C PRO A 217 2.41 -15.33 -12.00
N GLU A 218 3.45 -14.53 -12.27
CA GLU A 218 3.68 -13.88 -13.56
C GLU A 218 3.82 -14.88 -14.72
N GLY A 219 4.59 -15.96 -14.52
CA GLY A 219 4.74 -17.00 -15.53
C GLY A 219 3.41 -17.67 -15.86
N ARG A 220 2.64 -18.00 -14.82
CA ARG A 220 1.33 -18.64 -15.01
C ARG A 220 0.31 -17.71 -15.65
N ILE A 221 0.33 -16.42 -15.29
CA ILE A 221 -0.49 -15.37 -15.89
C ILE A 221 -0.22 -15.25 -17.40
N ASN A 222 1.04 -15.34 -17.83
CA ASN A 222 1.41 -15.28 -19.25
C ASN A 222 0.93 -16.50 -20.04
N GLU A 223 0.86 -17.67 -19.39
CA GLU A 223 0.39 -18.93 -19.99
C GLU A 223 -1.13 -19.03 -20.11
N LEU A 224 -1.89 -18.25 -19.33
CA LEU A 224 -3.35 -18.32 -19.35
C LEU A 224 -3.91 -17.83 -20.68
N SER A 225 -4.67 -18.69 -21.33
CA SER A 225 -5.43 -18.43 -22.54
C SER A 225 -6.86 -18.96 -22.39
N LEU A 226 -7.80 -18.42 -23.17
CA LEU A 226 -9.18 -18.93 -23.26
C LEU A 226 -9.26 -20.26 -24.01
#